data_AF-A0AA96R516-F1
#
_entry.id   AF-A0AA96R516-F1
#
_cell.length_a   1.000
_cell.length_b   1.000
_cell.length_c   1.000
_cell.angle_alpha   90.00
_cell.angle_beta   90.00
_cell.angle_gamma   90.00
#
_symmetry.space_group_name_H-M   'P 1'
#
loop_
_entity.id
_entity.type
_entity.pdbx_description
1 polymer ?
#
loop_
_entity_poly.entity_id
_entity_poly.type
_entity_poly.pdbx_seq_one_letter_code
_entity_poly.pdbx_strand_id
1 'polypeptide(L)'
;MRWDGQKDGAAPQQALPGLPGLVRSVRTPEFADVVFHEVHAKSVLNKVPGSSPMPFKWTVNPYRGCSHGCTYCLAGDTPILMADGRAKPLVDVEVGDEVCGTEHGRYVRTPVLAHWRTVKLAFRVLLEDGAELVSSADHRFLTTDGWKHVAAGRCERPRLAVGDRLVGLGGFAEGPAETADYRNGYLWGVVRGGLATGPEALDRAERYAVADRDRVEWPVEPRDDWTKGFLSGVFDAAGECEDGVLRIRTDHPVVDAVVLGLKRLDFDCTVEDGVTSLRGGAVEALRFCHTVDPARSSARTITGAPVDTAIGVVGIRALGEDRQLFDITTGTGDFVANGVVSHNCFARDSHTYLDLDAGHDFDSQVVVKVNAAQVLTRQLRSTRWQREHVALGTNTDPYQRAEGRYRLMPGIIKALAESGTPFSILTKGTVLARDLPLLAEAAKSVPVGVGVSLALLDRELQQSLEPGTPSPQARLDLIRRVRDAGLPCGVFVAPVLPALTDSKEHLDALLGRIAETGATGVTALALHLRPGTREWFARWLLREHPDLLDGYRNLYGGGSYADKRYRTWLDAHLKPLLRKHGLAPKPNREATGVPGDGDGRWPDGALPDGVPTQRGIDRDQLTLL
;
A
#
# COMPACT_ATOMS: atom_id res chain seq x y z
N MET A 1 16.07 16.21 11.79
CA MET A 1 16.61 17.59 11.85
C MET A 1 18.07 17.58 11.41
N ARG A 2 18.57 18.44 10.51
CA ARG A 2 17.88 19.45 9.67
C ARG A 2 18.01 19.08 8.18
N TRP A 3 16.87 18.84 7.54
CA TRP A 3 16.63 19.22 6.15
C TRP A 3 15.62 20.37 6.27
N ASP A 4 16.12 21.60 6.28
CA ASP A 4 15.38 22.74 6.81
C ASP A 4 16.04 24.06 6.33
N GLY A 5 16.14 24.25 5.01
CA GLY A 5 17.06 25.28 4.47
C GLY A 5 17.03 25.60 2.98
N GLN A 6 15.98 25.25 2.23
CA GLN A 6 15.75 25.81 0.89
C GLN A 6 14.28 26.14 0.69
N LYS A 7 13.96 27.44 0.71
CA LYS A 7 12.73 28.01 0.18
C LYS A 7 13.07 29.03 -0.91
N ASP A 8 12.24 28.99 -1.96
CA ASP A 8 11.78 30.05 -2.85
C ASP A 8 12.82 30.90 -3.62
N GLY A 9 12.77 30.84 -4.97
CA GLY A 9 13.62 31.70 -5.80
C GLY A 9 13.69 31.48 -7.33
N ALA A 10 12.68 30.91 -8.00
CA ALA A 10 12.54 31.03 -9.48
C ALA A 10 11.13 30.63 -9.98
N ALA A 11 10.60 31.38 -10.95
CA ALA A 11 9.27 31.17 -11.55
C ALA A 11 9.27 30.05 -12.63
N PRO A 12 8.09 29.52 -13.04
CA PRO A 12 7.99 28.15 -13.55
C PRO A 12 8.09 28.02 -15.08
N GLN A 13 8.47 26.81 -15.53
CA GLN A 13 8.13 26.32 -16.87
C GLN A 13 7.72 24.84 -16.78
N GLN A 14 6.62 24.48 -17.45
CA GLN A 14 5.82 23.29 -17.15
C GLN A 14 6.52 21.97 -17.50
N ALA A 15 6.77 21.16 -16.46
CA ALA A 15 6.95 19.72 -16.52
C ALA A 15 6.31 19.11 -15.26
N LEU A 16 5.98 17.81 -15.28
CA LEU A 16 5.41 17.11 -14.12
C LEU A 16 6.24 17.40 -12.85
N PRO A 17 5.62 17.84 -11.73
CA PRO A 17 6.35 18.24 -10.54
C PRO A 17 7.33 17.17 -10.03
N GLY A 18 8.51 17.58 -9.56
CA GLY A 18 9.43 16.74 -8.77
C GLY A 18 10.53 15.96 -9.51
N LEU A 19 10.51 15.80 -10.85
CA LEU A 19 11.51 14.99 -11.58
C LEU A 19 12.48 15.81 -12.47
N PRO A 20 13.53 16.43 -11.90
CA PRO A 20 14.50 17.21 -12.68
C PRO A 20 15.30 16.32 -13.64
N GLY A 21 15.21 16.63 -14.94
CA GLY A 21 15.90 15.91 -16.00
C GLY A 21 15.12 14.73 -16.60
N LEU A 22 13.81 14.64 -16.38
CA LEU A 22 12.93 13.70 -17.09
C LEU A 22 13.09 13.82 -18.61
N VAL A 23 13.33 12.68 -19.26
CA VAL A 23 13.40 12.53 -20.72
C VAL A 23 12.05 12.04 -21.25
N ARG A 24 11.52 10.96 -20.65
CA ARG A 24 10.20 10.38 -20.97
C ARG A 24 9.77 9.37 -19.90
N SER A 25 8.47 9.10 -19.84
CA SER A 25 7.90 7.99 -19.08
C SER A 25 7.50 6.86 -20.04
N VAL A 26 7.99 5.64 -19.83
CA VAL A 26 7.77 4.49 -20.72
C VAL A 26 6.99 3.40 -20.01
N ARG A 27 5.88 2.95 -20.61
CA ARG A 27 5.17 1.72 -20.22
C ARG A 27 5.50 0.63 -21.24
N THR A 28 5.70 -0.60 -20.78
CA THR A 28 6.18 -1.70 -21.62
C THR A 28 5.38 -2.98 -21.36
N PRO A 29 4.91 -3.71 -22.38
CA PRO A 29 4.15 -4.96 -22.18
C PRO A 29 4.90 -6.01 -21.36
N GLU A 30 6.23 -6.05 -21.47
CA GLU A 30 7.15 -6.91 -20.72
C GLU A 30 7.13 -6.67 -19.19
N PHE A 31 6.66 -5.49 -18.77
CA PHE A 31 6.59 -5.04 -17.38
C PHE A 31 5.23 -4.35 -17.15
N ALA A 32 4.16 -5.14 -17.24
CA ALA A 32 2.83 -4.71 -16.81
C ALA A 32 2.89 -4.08 -15.40
N ASP A 33 2.09 -3.03 -15.20
CA ASP A 33 2.05 -2.21 -13.99
C ASP A 33 3.34 -1.44 -13.61
N VAL A 34 4.36 -1.38 -14.48
CA VAL A 34 5.56 -0.54 -14.26
C VAL A 34 5.68 0.57 -15.32
N VAL A 35 5.81 1.81 -14.83
CA VAL A 35 6.23 2.98 -15.57
C VAL A 35 7.72 3.22 -15.31
N PHE A 36 8.51 3.31 -16.38
CA PHE A 36 9.92 3.68 -16.31
C PHE A 36 10.09 5.17 -16.59
N HIS A 37 10.58 5.93 -15.62
CA HIS A 37 10.85 7.35 -15.78
C HIS A 37 12.31 7.53 -16.18
N GLU A 38 12.56 7.60 -17.48
CA GLU A 38 13.90 7.78 -18.02
C GLU A 38 14.36 9.22 -17.74
N VAL A 39 15.45 9.37 -16.99
CA VAL A 39 16.01 10.67 -16.59
C VAL A 39 17.47 10.81 -16.99
N HIS A 40 17.86 12.04 -17.34
CA HIS A 40 19.26 12.44 -17.45
C HIS A 40 19.78 12.92 -16.10
N ALA A 41 20.55 12.05 -15.42
CA ALA A 41 21.21 12.39 -14.18
C ALA A 41 22.34 13.42 -14.42
N LYS A 42 22.49 14.38 -13.49
CA LYS A 42 23.65 15.29 -13.42
C LYS A 42 24.85 14.66 -12.68
N SER A 43 24.57 13.73 -11.76
CA SER A 43 25.54 12.94 -10.99
C SER A 43 24.98 11.53 -10.76
N VAL A 44 25.85 10.52 -10.71
CA VAL A 44 25.46 9.15 -10.32
C VAL A 44 26.29 8.58 -9.17
N LEU A 45 27.49 9.12 -8.92
CA LEU A 45 28.21 8.91 -7.65
C LEU A 45 27.52 9.68 -6.52
N ASN A 46 27.20 8.98 -5.43
CA ASN A 46 26.58 9.53 -4.23
C ASN A 46 27.51 9.28 -3.06
N LYS A 47 27.89 10.34 -2.33
CA LYS A 47 28.78 10.22 -1.17
C LYS A 47 28.00 9.69 0.03
N VAL A 48 28.53 8.67 0.68
CA VAL A 48 28.02 8.17 1.96
C VAL A 48 28.38 9.19 3.05
N PRO A 49 27.44 9.60 3.92
CA PRO A 49 27.74 10.51 5.03
C PRO A 49 28.80 9.92 5.97
N GLY A 50 29.72 10.75 6.47
CA GLY A 50 30.79 10.30 7.38
C GLY A 50 30.30 9.75 8.73
N SER A 51 29.04 10.01 9.08
CA SER A 51 28.34 9.42 10.24
C SER A 51 27.70 8.06 9.97
N SER A 52 27.76 7.56 8.74
CA SER A 52 27.25 6.25 8.37
C SER A 52 28.20 5.15 8.84
N PRO A 53 27.70 4.02 9.37
CA PRO A 53 28.57 2.90 9.75
C PRO A 53 29.12 2.13 8.54
N MET A 54 28.60 2.38 7.33
CA MET A 54 28.96 1.64 6.12
C MET A 54 30.47 1.74 5.80
N PRO A 55 31.13 0.66 5.38
CA PRO A 55 32.60 0.63 5.27
C PRO A 55 33.16 1.33 4.02
N PHE A 56 32.32 2.03 3.24
CA PHE A 56 32.66 2.61 1.94
C PHE A 56 32.10 4.03 1.77
N LYS A 57 32.82 4.86 1.00
CA LYS A 57 32.53 6.29 0.86
C LYS A 57 31.57 6.65 -0.27
N TRP A 58 31.37 5.77 -1.24
CA TRP A 58 30.63 6.07 -2.46
C TRP A 58 29.66 4.97 -2.85
N THR A 59 28.54 5.38 -3.44
CA THR A 59 27.56 4.45 -4.01
C THR A 59 27.09 4.90 -5.39
N VAL A 60 26.73 3.93 -6.25
CA VAL A 60 26.08 4.18 -7.54
C VAL A 60 24.76 3.42 -7.57
N ASN A 61 23.68 4.17 -7.78
CA ASN A 61 22.33 3.66 -7.95
C ASN A 61 21.80 4.09 -9.32
N PRO A 62 21.78 3.19 -10.35
CA PRO A 62 21.27 3.51 -11.69
C PRO A 62 19.73 3.57 -11.75
N TYR A 63 19.06 2.87 -10.82
CA TYR A 63 17.62 2.82 -10.66
C TYR A 63 17.19 3.51 -9.36
N ARG A 64 15.92 3.91 -9.27
CA ARG A 64 15.21 4.27 -8.03
C ARG A 64 13.79 3.71 -8.15
N GLY A 65 13.35 2.90 -7.19
CA GLY A 65 12.18 2.02 -7.36
C GLY A 65 12.57 0.53 -7.49
N CYS A 66 11.62 -0.38 -7.25
CA CYS A 66 11.78 -1.83 -7.18
C CYS A 66 10.46 -2.57 -7.51
N SER A 67 10.35 -3.20 -8.69
CA SER A 67 9.09 -3.76 -9.24
C SER A 67 8.46 -5.00 -8.53
N HIS A 68 8.17 -4.95 -7.23
CA HIS A 68 7.85 -6.15 -6.41
C HIS A 68 6.41 -6.27 -5.85
N GLY A 69 5.68 -5.17 -5.60
CA GLY A 69 4.22 -5.00 -5.79
C GLY A 69 3.21 -5.57 -4.75
N CYS A 70 2.15 -4.81 -4.46
CA CYS A 70 0.86 -5.14 -3.79
C CYS A 70 -0.10 -3.91 -3.93
N THR A 71 -1.42 -3.87 -3.68
CA THR A 71 -2.62 -4.77 -3.78
C THR A 71 -3.90 -3.88 -3.64
N TYR A 72 -5.12 -4.44 -3.80
CA TYR A 72 -6.46 -3.85 -3.51
C TYR A 72 -6.90 -2.67 -4.41
N CYS A 73 -7.84 -2.92 -5.35
CA CYS A 73 -8.54 -1.89 -6.14
C CYS A 73 -9.96 -2.33 -6.58
N LEU A 74 -10.86 -1.37 -6.78
CA LEU A 74 -12.27 -1.45 -7.22
C LEU A 74 -12.50 -0.69 -8.54
N ALA A 75 -13.61 -0.87 -9.25
CA ALA A 75 -13.91 -0.08 -10.44
C ALA A 75 -14.33 1.36 -10.09
N GLY A 76 -14.05 2.33 -10.97
CA GLY A 76 -14.22 3.76 -10.67
C GLY A 76 -15.67 4.19 -10.50
N ASP A 77 -16.60 3.47 -11.10
CA ASP A 77 -18.06 3.60 -10.95
C ASP A 77 -18.60 3.01 -9.63
N THR A 78 -17.76 2.31 -8.84
CA THR A 78 -18.17 1.78 -7.52
C THR A 78 -18.58 2.94 -6.61
N PRO A 79 -19.82 3.00 -6.11
CA PRO A 79 -20.25 4.07 -5.24
C PRO A 79 -19.65 3.89 -3.84
N ILE A 80 -19.08 4.96 -3.29
CA ILE A 80 -18.51 5.03 -1.95
C ILE A 80 -19.47 5.78 -1.04
N LEU A 81 -19.72 5.27 0.16
CA LEU A 81 -20.54 5.96 1.16
C LEU A 81 -19.77 7.14 1.75
N MET A 82 -20.27 8.34 1.51
CA MET A 82 -19.77 9.58 2.06
C MET A 82 -20.26 9.74 3.51
N ALA A 83 -19.54 10.52 4.33
CA ALA A 83 -19.88 10.71 5.74
C ALA A 83 -21.20 11.49 5.98
N ASP A 84 -21.75 12.14 4.94
CA ASP A 84 -23.08 12.77 4.90
C ASP A 84 -24.19 11.81 4.45
N GLY A 85 -23.89 10.51 4.30
CA GLY A 85 -24.84 9.49 3.85
C GLY A 85 -25.10 9.46 2.34
N ARG A 86 -24.46 10.30 1.52
CA ARG A 86 -24.56 10.22 0.05
C ARG A 86 -23.64 9.14 -0.51
N ALA A 87 -23.89 8.75 -1.76
CA ALA A 87 -22.98 7.92 -2.55
C ALA A 87 -22.19 8.81 -3.54
N LYS A 88 -20.88 8.61 -3.65
CA LYS A 88 -20.02 9.26 -4.66
C LYS A 88 -19.26 8.18 -5.45
N PRO A 89 -19.19 8.20 -6.79
CA PRO A 89 -18.38 7.25 -7.53
C PRO A 89 -16.91 7.33 -7.09
N LEU A 90 -16.26 6.19 -6.90
CA LEU A 90 -14.87 6.11 -6.42
C LEU A 90 -13.90 6.95 -7.26
N VAL A 91 -14.10 7.02 -8.58
CA VAL A 91 -13.30 7.85 -9.51
C VAL A 91 -13.38 9.36 -9.22
N ASP A 92 -14.48 9.81 -8.61
CA ASP A 92 -14.75 11.22 -8.30
C ASP A 92 -14.38 11.57 -6.84
N VAL A 93 -14.03 10.60 -5.99
CA VAL A 93 -13.60 10.84 -4.60
C VAL A 93 -12.27 11.62 -4.59
N GLU A 94 -12.18 12.64 -3.74
CA GLU A 94 -11.00 13.52 -3.63
C GLU A 94 -10.27 13.34 -2.30
N VAL A 95 -8.99 13.69 -2.24
CA VAL A 95 -8.22 13.70 -0.98
C VAL A 95 -8.72 14.83 -0.10
N GLY A 96 -9.12 14.52 1.13
CA GLY A 96 -9.82 15.43 2.03
C GLY A 96 -11.35 15.27 2.02
N ASP A 97 -11.93 14.44 1.15
CA ASP A 97 -13.33 14.02 1.30
C ASP A 97 -13.50 13.23 2.61
N GLU A 98 -14.67 13.36 3.25
CA GLU A 98 -15.05 12.58 4.42
C GLU A 98 -15.94 11.42 3.99
N VAL A 99 -15.50 10.18 4.22
CA VAL A 99 -16.22 8.93 3.88
C VAL A 99 -16.60 8.15 5.13
N CYS A 100 -17.43 7.13 4.95
CA CYS A 100 -17.82 6.21 6.02
C CYS A 100 -16.87 5.00 6.06
N GLY A 101 -16.22 4.80 7.21
CA GLY A 101 -15.43 3.61 7.56
C GLY A 101 -15.98 2.94 8.82
N THR A 102 -15.25 2.01 9.42
CA THR A 102 -15.64 1.33 10.66
C THR A 102 -14.60 1.44 11.76
N GLU A 103 -15.06 1.56 13.01
CA GLU A 103 -14.20 1.51 14.19
C GLU A 103 -14.99 0.88 15.35
N HIS A 104 -14.37 -0.04 16.10
CA HIS A 104 -14.97 -0.70 17.26
C HIS A 104 -16.39 -1.29 17.03
N GLY A 105 -16.71 -1.72 15.80
CA GLY A 105 -18.03 -2.27 15.44
C GLY A 105 -19.12 -1.22 15.21
N ARG A 106 -18.77 0.06 15.05
CA ARG A 106 -19.66 1.15 14.63
C ARG A 106 -19.18 1.78 13.32
N TYR A 107 -20.12 2.32 12.56
CA TYR A 107 -19.82 3.19 11.42
C TYR A 107 -19.27 4.53 11.92
N VAL A 108 -18.16 4.98 11.34
CA VAL A 108 -17.54 6.26 11.71
C VAL A 108 -17.20 7.10 10.47
N ARG A 109 -17.14 8.41 10.67
CA ARG A 109 -16.58 9.36 9.71
C ARG A 109 -15.06 9.20 9.64
N THR A 110 -14.49 9.22 8.44
CA THR A 110 -13.04 9.17 8.23
C THR A 110 -12.59 9.94 6.98
N PRO A 111 -11.48 10.70 7.05
CA PRO A 111 -10.97 11.44 5.90
C PRO A 111 -10.29 10.52 4.88
N VAL A 112 -10.44 10.84 3.60
CA VAL A 112 -9.67 10.25 2.50
C VAL A 112 -8.28 10.89 2.47
N LEU A 113 -7.26 10.07 2.69
CA LEU A 113 -5.86 10.46 2.78
C LEU A 113 -5.11 10.35 1.44
N ALA A 114 -5.57 9.49 0.54
CA ALA A 114 -5.00 9.29 -0.79
C ALA A 114 -6.03 8.67 -1.75
N HIS A 115 -5.88 8.92 -3.05
CA HIS A 115 -6.67 8.29 -4.13
C HIS A 115 -5.75 8.04 -5.34
N TRP A 116 -5.80 6.84 -5.94
CA TRP A 116 -5.03 6.50 -7.13
C TRP A 116 -5.74 5.46 -8.01
N ARG A 117 -5.17 5.19 -9.20
CA ARG A 117 -5.66 4.21 -10.17
C ARG A 117 -4.60 3.25 -10.69
N THR A 118 -5.03 2.06 -11.11
CA THR A 118 -4.24 0.97 -11.69
C THR A 118 -4.99 0.34 -12.87
N VAL A 119 -4.39 -0.64 -13.58
CA VAL A 119 -5.06 -1.39 -14.66
C VAL A 119 -4.76 -2.88 -14.47
N LYS A 120 -5.77 -3.69 -14.12
CA LYS A 120 -5.57 -5.11 -13.75
C LYS A 120 -6.76 -5.98 -14.11
N LEU A 121 -6.54 -7.29 -14.23
CA LEU A 121 -7.57 -8.30 -14.43
C LEU A 121 -8.66 -8.15 -13.36
N ALA A 122 -9.86 -7.84 -13.83
CA ALA A 122 -10.99 -7.56 -12.96
C ALA A 122 -11.88 -8.79 -12.75
N PHE A 123 -12.47 -8.83 -11.57
CA PHE A 123 -13.43 -9.83 -11.10
C PHE A 123 -14.70 -9.09 -10.73
N ARG A 124 -15.84 -9.74 -10.98
CA ARG A 124 -17.14 -9.25 -10.56
C ARG A 124 -17.71 -10.15 -9.48
N VAL A 125 -18.09 -9.54 -8.37
CA VAL A 125 -18.86 -10.13 -7.28
C VAL A 125 -20.31 -9.68 -7.41
N LEU A 126 -21.26 -10.61 -7.30
CA LEU A 126 -22.70 -10.35 -7.22
C LEU A 126 -23.18 -10.64 -5.80
N LEU A 127 -24.04 -9.77 -5.27
CA LEU A 127 -24.65 -9.88 -3.94
C LEU A 127 -26.13 -10.32 -4.00
N GLU A 128 -26.69 -10.76 -2.87
CA GLU A 128 -28.07 -11.26 -2.73
C GLU A 128 -29.16 -10.26 -3.17
N ASP A 129 -28.89 -8.95 -3.08
CA ASP A 129 -29.78 -7.86 -3.47
C ASP A 129 -29.68 -7.45 -4.96
N GLY A 130 -28.80 -8.11 -5.72
CA GLY A 130 -28.50 -7.78 -7.12
C GLY A 130 -27.39 -6.76 -7.31
N ALA A 131 -26.79 -6.22 -6.25
CA ALA A 131 -25.66 -5.30 -6.36
C ALA A 131 -24.43 -5.99 -6.97
N GLU A 132 -23.72 -5.28 -7.86
CA GLU A 132 -22.48 -5.73 -8.46
C GLU A 132 -21.29 -4.92 -7.92
N LEU A 133 -20.18 -5.62 -7.65
CA LEU A 133 -18.87 -5.04 -7.30
C LEU A 133 -17.83 -5.54 -8.28
N VAL A 134 -17.14 -4.62 -8.97
CA VAL A 134 -16.02 -4.96 -9.85
C VAL A 134 -14.71 -4.59 -9.16
N SER A 135 -13.79 -5.55 -9.04
CA SER A 135 -12.56 -5.39 -8.26
C SER A 135 -11.39 -6.19 -8.83
N SER A 136 -10.20 -5.94 -8.30
CA SER A 136 -9.02 -6.81 -8.51
C SER A 136 -9.16 -8.12 -7.74
N ALA A 137 -8.49 -9.19 -8.20
CA ALA A 137 -8.43 -10.50 -7.53
C ALA A 137 -8.03 -10.40 -6.05
N ASP A 138 -7.03 -9.58 -5.75
CA ASP A 138 -6.49 -9.40 -4.40
C ASP A 138 -7.36 -8.50 -3.51
N HIS A 139 -8.40 -7.83 -4.03
CA HIS A 139 -9.26 -6.96 -3.24
C HIS A 139 -9.95 -7.74 -2.10
N ARG A 140 -10.18 -7.10 -0.95
CA ARG A 140 -10.71 -7.75 0.25
C ARG A 140 -11.94 -7.04 0.79
N PHE A 141 -12.96 -7.84 1.08
CA PHE A 141 -14.15 -7.42 1.79
C PHE A 141 -14.18 -8.08 3.17
N LEU A 142 -14.77 -7.40 4.15
CA LEU A 142 -15.01 -7.95 5.47
C LEU A 142 -16.18 -8.93 5.36
N THR A 143 -16.03 -10.13 5.91
CA THR A 143 -17.12 -11.12 6.02
C THR A 143 -17.40 -11.44 7.48
N THR A 144 -18.50 -12.14 7.76
CA THR A 144 -18.81 -12.65 9.10
C THR A 144 -17.70 -13.51 9.69
N ASP A 145 -16.85 -14.11 8.84
CA ASP A 145 -15.71 -14.94 9.25
C ASP A 145 -14.37 -14.18 9.16
N GLY A 146 -14.42 -12.85 9.03
CA GLY A 146 -13.25 -11.98 8.83
C GLY A 146 -12.96 -11.65 7.37
N TRP A 147 -11.78 -11.08 7.09
CA TRP A 147 -11.43 -10.55 5.76
C TRP A 147 -11.13 -11.65 4.73
N LYS A 148 -11.88 -11.69 3.62
CA LYS A 148 -11.67 -12.63 2.50
C LYS A 148 -11.35 -11.90 1.19
N HIS A 149 -10.52 -12.51 0.34
CA HIS A 149 -10.10 -11.96 -0.96
C HIS A 149 -11.06 -12.36 -2.08
N VAL A 150 -11.28 -11.50 -3.07
CA VAL A 150 -12.23 -11.75 -4.17
C VAL A 150 -11.89 -12.97 -5.02
N ALA A 151 -10.60 -13.23 -5.29
CA ALA A 151 -10.19 -14.44 -5.98
C ALA A 151 -8.85 -14.97 -5.45
N ALA A 152 -8.50 -16.19 -5.89
CA ALA A 152 -7.21 -16.78 -5.57
C ALA A 152 -6.07 -15.98 -6.24
N GLY A 153 -5.25 -15.32 -5.40
CA GLY A 153 -3.92 -14.88 -5.79
C GLY A 153 -2.95 -16.06 -5.94
N ARG A 154 -1.64 -15.78 -6.01
CA ARG A 154 -0.60 -16.83 -6.18
C ARG A 154 -0.33 -17.71 -4.94
N CYS A 155 -1.08 -17.52 -3.86
CA CYS A 155 -0.94 -18.26 -2.59
C CYS A 155 -2.33 -18.62 -2.04
N GLU A 156 -2.42 -19.66 -1.21
CA GLU A 156 -3.63 -19.96 -0.45
C GLU A 156 -3.90 -18.85 0.57
N ARG A 157 -5.06 -18.20 0.45
CA ARG A 157 -5.55 -17.18 1.37
C ARG A 157 -7.06 -17.40 1.57
N PRO A 158 -7.66 -16.93 2.67
CA PRO A 158 -9.12 -16.84 2.79
C PRO A 158 -9.68 -16.09 1.59
N ARG A 159 -10.46 -16.82 0.78
CA ARG A 159 -11.05 -16.36 -0.48
C ARG A 159 -12.56 -16.33 -0.32
N LEU A 160 -13.20 -15.42 -1.04
CA LEU A 160 -14.63 -15.35 -1.14
C LEU A 160 -15.16 -16.57 -1.89
N ALA A 161 -16.22 -17.13 -1.34
CA ALA A 161 -17.02 -18.21 -1.90
C ALA A 161 -18.47 -17.75 -2.05
N VAL A 162 -19.21 -18.38 -2.95
CA VAL A 162 -20.67 -18.23 -3.00
C VAL A 162 -21.25 -18.76 -1.69
N GLY A 163 -22.10 -17.97 -1.05
CA GLY A 163 -22.64 -18.20 0.29
C GLY A 163 -21.92 -17.48 1.43
N ASP A 164 -20.73 -16.90 1.21
CA ASP A 164 -20.11 -16.01 2.19
C ASP A 164 -20.96 -14.74 2.40
N ARG A 165 -21.04 -14.23 3.63
CA ARG A 165 -21.76 -12.98 3.94
C ARG A 165 -20.79 -11.82 4.14
N LEU A 166 -20.82 -10.83 3.25
CA LEU A 166 -20.09 -9.58 3.37
C LEU A 166 -20.73 -8.68 4.43
N VAL A 167 -19.94 -8.15 5.36
CA VAL A 167 -20.41 -7.21 6.37
C VAL A 167 -20.71 -5.87 5.72
N GLY A 168 -21.89 -5.32 6.01
CA GLY A 168 -22.38 -4.09 5.40
C GLY A 168 -23.89 -4.06 5.18
N LEU A 169 -24.33 -2.96 4.58
CA LEU A 169 -25.72 -2.52 4.51
C LEU A 169 -26.47 -3.06 3.28
N GLY A 170 -25.76 -3.62 2.29
CA GLY A 170 -26.29 -3.88 0.96
C GLY A 170 -26.23 -2.66 0.03
N GLY A 171 -26.44 -2.91 -1.25
CA GLY A 171 -26.33 -1.93 -2.34
C GLY A 171 -27.21 -0.70 -2.13
N PHE A 172 -26.74 0.44 -2.61
CA PHE A 172 -27.42 1.72 -2.44
C PHE A 172 -28.64 1.84 -3.36
N ALA A 173 -29.73 2.40 -2.83
CA ALA A 173 -30.96 2.59 -3.60
C ALA A 173 -30.84 3.73 -4.63
N GLU A 174 -31.62 3.66 -5.71
CA GLU A 174 -31.66 4.74 -6.70
C GLU A 174 -32.41 5.98 -6.19
N GLY A 175 -31.81 7.14 -6.45
CA GLY A 175 -32.38 8.45 -6.12
C GLY A 175 -33.70 8.79 -6.83
N PRO A 176 -34.37 9.87 -6.40
CA PRO A 176 -35.47 10.47 -7.18
C PRO A 176 -34.94 11.07 -8.49
N ALA A 177 -35.83 11.21 -9.47
CA ALA A 177 -35.47 11.82 -10.77
C ALA A 177 -35.54 13.36 -10.78
N GLU A 178 -35.70 13.99 -9.60
CA GLU A 178 -35.94 15.43 -9.37
C GLU A 178 -36.97 16.07 -10.35
N THR A 179 -38.03 15.32 -10.70
CA THR A 179 -39.06 15.83 -11.62
C THR A 179 -39.91 16.93 -10.97
N ALA A 180 -40.81 17.55 -11.76
CA ALA A 180 -41.80 18.47 -11.21
C ALA A 180 -42.70 17.80 -10.15
N ASP A 181 -43.03 16.51 -10.31
CA ASP A 181 -43.81 15.76 -9.34
C ASP A 181 -43.04 15.67 -8.00
N TYR A 182 -41.73 15.37 -8.02
CA TYR A 182 -40.87 15.38 -6.84
C TYR A 182 -40.76 16.74 -6.17
N ARG A 183 -40.50 17.81 -6.93
CA ARG A 183 -40.38 19.18 -6.37
C ARG A 183 -41.67 19.64 -5.72
N ASN A 184 -42.81 19.36 -6.34
CA ASN A 184 -44.13 19.66 -5.79
C ASN A 184 -44.42 18.84 -4.52
N GLY A 185 -44.05 17.55 -4.51
CA GLY A 185 -44.08 16.71 -3.30
C GLY A 185 -43.26 17.33 -2.16
N TYR A 186 -42.00 17.70 -2.44
CA TYR A 186 -41.08 18.30 -1.47
C TYR A 186 -41.66 19.56 -0.82
N LEU A 187 -42.18 20.50 -1.61
CA LEU A 187 -42.80 21.72 -1.09
C LEU A 187 -44.01 21.42 -0.20
N TRP A 188 -44.86 20.46 -0.59
CA TRP A 188 -45.97 19.99 0.25
C TRP A 188 -45.48 19.36 1.55
N GLY A 189 -44.42 18.55 1.50
CA GLY A 189 -43.82 17.94 2.67
C GLY A 189 -43.29 18.97 3.67
N VAL A 190 -42.55 19.97 3.19
CA VAL A 190 -42.02 21.07 4.04
C VAL A 190 -43.13 21.88 4.71
N VAL A 191 -44.20 22.20 3.97
CA VAL A 191 -45.34 22.97 4.51
C VAL A 191 -46.12 22.15 5.54
N ARG A 192 -46.30 20.84 5.32
CA ARG A 192 -47.03 19.94 6.23
C ARG A 192 -46.21 19.49 7.43
N GLY A 193 -44.89 19.39 7.30
CA GLY A 193 -43.99 19.04 8.40
C GLY A 193 -43.68 20.16 9.39
N GLY A 194 -44.22 21.38 9.20
CA GLY A 194 -44.05 22.48 10.17
C GLY A 194 -42.96 23.51 9.85
N LEU A 195 -42.64 23.69 8.55
CA LEU A 195 -41.54 24.50 8.00
C LEU A 195 -40.14 23.88 8.16
N ALA A 196 -39.32 24.06 7.12
CA ALA A 196 -37.98 23.48 7.03
C ALA A 196 -37.04 24.02 8.12
N THR A 197 -36.36 23.12 8.82
CA THR A 197 -35.40 23.47 9.88
C THR A 197 -33.95 23.31 9.39
N GLY A 198 -33.34 24.42 8.97
CA GLY A 198 -31.93 24.48 8.59
C GLY A 198 -31.67 25.04 7.19
N PRO A 199 -30.45 25.54 6.91
CA PRO A 199 -30.14 26.29 5.69
C PRO A 199 -30.26 25.46 4.41
N GLU A 200 -29.88 24.18 4.43
CA GLU A 200 -29.91 23.28 3.27
C GLU A 200 -31.35 23.06 2.77
N ALA A 201 -32.28 22.80 3.70
CA ALA A 201 -33.68 22.56 3.39
C ALA A 201 -34.43 23.83 2.95
N LEU A 202 -34.06 24.99 3.53
CA LEU A 202 -34.59 26.31 3.13
C LEU A 202 -34.13 26.70 1.72
N ASP A 203 -32.85 26.54 1.39
CA ASP A 203 -32.31 26.80 0.05
C ASP A 203 -32.96 25.91 -1.02
N ARG A 204 -33.12 24.61 -0.75
CA ARG A 204 -33.84 23.71 -1.67
C ARG A 204 -35.31 24.10 -1.83
N ALA A 205 -35.99 24.48 -0.74
CA ALA A 205 -37.38 24.94 -0.79
C ALA A 205 -37.53 26.24 -1.62
N GLU A 206 -36.63 27.21 -1.46
CA GLU A 206 -36.63 28.43 -2.26
C GLU A 206 -36.40 28.14 -3.75
N ARG A 207 -35.39 27.30 -4.07
CA ARG A 207 -35.11 26.90 -5.47
C ARG A 207 -36.31 26.21 -6.13
N TYR A 208 -37.00 25.31 -5.43
CA TYR A 208 -38.17 24.62 -5.98
C TYR A 208 -39.40 25.54 -6.08
N ALA A 209 -39.65 26.41 -5.10
CA ALA A 209 -40.78 27.37 -5.12
C ALA A 209 -40.64 28.45 -6.22
N VAL A 210 -39.41 28.78 -6.64
CA VAL A 210 -39.18 29.68 -7.78
C VAL A 210 -39.46 29.00 -9.12
N ALA A 211 -39.22 27.68 -9.22
CA ALA A 211 -39.36 26.89 -10.44
C ALA A 211 -40.82 26.53 -10.76
N ASP A 212 -41.60 26.12 -9.76
CA ASP A 212 -42.99 25.67 -9.92
C ASP A 212 -43.93 26.66 -9.19
N ARG A 213 -44.29 27.76 -9.87
CA ARG A 213 -45.06 28.90 -9.30
C ARG A 213 -46.57 28.70 -9.22
N ASP A 214 -47.12 27.72 -9.94
CA ASP A 214 -48.56 27.48 -9.95
C ASP A 214 -48.99 26.69 -8.71
N ARG A 215 -50.16 27.02 -8.15
CA ARG A 215 -50.68 26.34 -6.95
C ARG A 215 -51.07 24.90 -7.27
N VAL A 216 -50.18 23.95 -6.99
CA VAL A 216 -50.45 22.52 -7.16
C VAL A 216 -51.24 21.98 -5.97
N GLU A 217 -52.45 21.48 -6.23
CA GLU A 217 -53.30 20.83 -5.22
C GLU A 217 -52.70 19.49 -4.75
N TRP A 218 -53.18 18.97 -3.62
CA TRP A 218 -52.80 17.64 -3.16
C TRP A 218 -53.31 16.59 -4.17
N PRO A 219 -52.45 15.71 -4.73
CA PRO A 219 -52.87 14.77 -5.75
C PRO A 219 -53.82 13.72 -5.17
N VAL A 220 -54.91 13.44 -5.88
CA VAL A 220 -55.87 12.38 -5.53
C VAL A 220 -55.21 11.00 -5.56
N GLU A 221 -54.27 10.79 -6.48
CA GLU A 221 -53.45 9.59 -6.58
C GLU A 221 -51.96 9.99 -6.73
N PRO A 222 -51.17 10.00 -5.63
CA PRO A 222 -49.77 10.38 -5.68
C PRO A 222 -48.93 9.33 -6.41
N ARG A 223 -48.07 9.80 -7.32
CA ARG A 223 -47.04 9.00 -8.01
C ARG A 223 -45.81 8.85 -7.13
N ASP A 224 -44.99 7.82 -7.41
CA ASP A 224 -43.80 7.47 -6.63
C ASP A 224 -42.84 8.65 -6.46
N ASP A 225 -42.55 9.40 -7.53
CA ASP A 225 -41.61 10.54 -7.47
C ASP A 225 -42.19 11.71 -6.63
N TRP A 226 -43.52 11.94 -6.67
CA TRP A 226 -44.20 12.86 -5.75
C TRP A 226 -44.14 12.36 -4.30
N THR A 227 -44.34 11.06 -4.07
CA THR A 227 -44.24 10.45 -2.74
C THR A 227 -42.83 10.54 -2.16
N LYS A 228 -41.79 10.30 -2.98
CA LYS A 228 -40.38 10.53 -2.62
C LYS A 228 -40.19 11.99 -2.19
N GLY A 229 -40.64 12.95 -3.01
CA GLY A 229 -40.57 14.37 -2.70
C GLY A 229 -41.26 14.71 -1.37
N PHE A 230 -42.51 14.28 -1.20
CA PHE A 230 -43.29 14.51 0.02
C PHE A 230 -42.58 13.99 1.27
N LEU A 231 -42.08 12.76 1.25
CA LEU A 231 -41.35 12.18 2.37
C LEU A 231 -40.03 12.92 2.66
N SER A 232 -39.28 13.35 1.63
CA SER A 232 -38.12 14.22 1.82
C SER A 232 -38.49 15.53 2.49
N GLY A 233 -39.52 16.22 2.01
CA GLY A 233 -39.92 17.52 2.56
C GLY A 233 -40.40 17.44 4.01
N VAL A 234 -41.16 16.38 4.36
CA VAL A 234 -41.57 16.15 5.76
C VAL A 234 -40.36 15.80 6.63
N PHE A 235 -39.43 14.97 6.13
CA PHE A 235 -38.22 14.61 6.86
C PHE A 235 -37.29 15.81 7.08
N ASP A 236 -37.17 16.72 6.11
CA ASP A 236 -36.35 17.92 6.27
C ASP A 236 -36.95 18.91 7.28
N ALA A 237 -38.27 18.96 7.41
CA ALA A 237 -38.95 19.78 8.41
C ALA A 237 -38.90 19.17 9.82
N ALA A 238 -39.26 17.90 9.97
CA ALA A 238 -39.52 17.25 11.27
C ALA A 238 -38.95 15.83 11.43
N GLY A 239 -37.97 15.47 10.60
CA GLY A 239 -37.22 14.22 10.67
C GLY A 239 -35.92 14.32 11.45
N GLU A 240 -35.57 13.19 12.08
CA GLU A 240 -34.33 12.96 12.83
C GLU A 240 -33.80 11.55 12.51
N CYS A 241 -32.48 11.39 12.44
CA CYS A 241 -31.81 10.10 12.35
C CYS A 241 -30.65 10.09 13.35
N GLU A 242 -30.64 9.11 14.26
CA GLU A 242 -29.62 8.97 15.32
C GLU A 242 -29.27 7.49 15.49
N ASP A 243 -27.98 7.15 15.51
CA ASP A 243 -27.46 5.77 15.58
C ASP A 243 -28.13 4.80 14.56
N GLY A 244 -28.54 5.34 13.39
CA GLY A 244 -29.22 4.58 12.34
C GLY A 244 -30.73 4.36 12.55
N VAL A 245 -31.34 4.99 13.55
CA VAL A 245 -32.79 4.95 13.78
C VAL A 245 -33.46 6.22 13.26
N LEU A 246 -34.24 6.08 12.20
CA LEU A 246 -34.96 7.17 11.55
C LEU A 246 -36.34 7.40 12.17
N ARG A 247 -36.65 8.66 12.52
CA ARG A 247 -37.93 9.08 13.11
C ARG A 247 -38.46 10.36 12.45
N ILE A 248 -39.78 10.46 12.34
CA ILE A 248 -40.50 11.63 11.82
C ILE A 248 -41.61 11.99 12.82
N ARG A 249 -41.60 13.21 13.37
CA ARG A 249 -42.64 13.67 14.31
C ARG A 249 -43.58 14.64 13.60
N THR A 250 -44.84 14.28 13.43
CA THR A 250 -45.85 15.13 12.77
C THR A 250 -47.17 15.14 13.53
N ASP A 251 -48.08 16.04 13.16
CA ASP A 251 -49.44 16.01 13.68
C ASP A 251 -50.27 14.87 13.06
N HIS A 252 -51.34 14.46 13.74
CA HIS A 252 -52.13 13.29 13.38
C HIS A 252 -52.60 13.26 11.90
N PRO A 253 -53.03 14.38 11.27
CA PRO A 253 -53.43 14.37 9.86
C PRO A 253 -52.28 14.07 8.87
N VAL A 254 -51.03 14.36 9.24
CA VAL A 254 -49.85 14.15 8.38
C VAL A 254 -49.24 12.76 8.60
N VAL A 255 -49.33 12.22 9.81
CA VAL A 255 -48.86 10.85 10.14
C VAL A 255 -49.43 9.81 9.17
N ASP A 256 -50.74 9.83 8.89
CA ASP A 256 -51.37 8.86 7.98
C ASP A 256 -50.79 8.94 6.55
N ALA A 257 -50.52 10.16 6.06
CA ALA A 257 -49.90 10.37 4.75
C ALA A 257 -48.44 9.90 4.70
N VAL A 258 -47.67 10.08 5.78
CA VAL A 258 -46.31 9.57 5.92
C VAL A 258 -46.31 8.04 5.92
N VAL A 259 -47.19 7.39 6.70
CA VAL A 259 -47.31 5.93 6.75
C VAL A 259 -47.73 5.34 5.40
N LEU A 260 -48.67 5.96 4.69
CA LEU A 260 -49.06 5.53 3.34
C LEU A 260 -47.93 5.71 2.33
N GLY A 261 -47.19 6.82 2.40
CA GLY A 261 -46.03 7.07 1.55
C GLY A 261 -44.90 6.06 1.77
N LEU A 262 -44.57 5.77 3.03
CA LEU A 262 -43.57 4.76 3.41
C LEU A 262 -43.96 3.38 2.87
N LYS A 263 -45.21 2.93 3.11
CA LYS A 263 -45.71 1.64 2.59
C LYS A 263 -45.71 1.57 1.06
N ARG A 264 -45.99 2.67 0.37
CA ARG A 264 -45.93 2.73 -1.10
C ARG A 264 -44.52 2.50 -1.63
N LEU A 265 -43.50 2.96 -0.90
CA LEU A 265 -42.08 2.76 -1.22
C LEU A 265 -41.48 1.52 -0.53
N ASP A 266 -42.32 0.60 -0.05
CA ASP A 266 -41.92 -0.65 0.61
C ASP A 266 -41.04 -0.44 1.86
N PHE A 267 -41.39 0.56 2.69
CA PHE A 267 -40.80 0.81 4.00
C PHE A 267 -41.75 0.39 5.13
N ASP A 268 -41.20 -0.31 6.13
CA ASP A 268 -41.94 -0.84 7.26
C ASP A 268 -41.76 0.07 8.50
N CYS A 269 -42.84 0.51 9.14
CA CYS A 269 -42.78 1.52 10.21
C CYS A 269 -43.71 1.26 11.41
N THR A 270 -43.40 1.88 12.55
CA THR A 270 -44.29 1.99 13.72
C THR A 270 -44.72 3.44 13.93
N VAL A 271 -45.84 3.63 14.61
CA VAL A 271 -46.34 4.95 15.02
C VAL A 271 -46.68 4.92 16.50
N GLU A 272 -46.05 5.80 17.28
CA GLU A 272 -46.28 5.98 18.71
C GLU A 272 -46.30 7.48 19.01
N ASP A 273 -47.34 7.99 19.68
CA ASP A 273 -47.51 9.40 20.06
C ASP A 273 -47.20 10.45 18.97
N GLY A 274 -47.61 10.16 17.72
CA GLY A 274 -47.38 11.03 16.56
C GLY A 274 -45.96 10.96 15.96
N VAL A 275 -45.11 10.06 16.46
CA VAL A 275 -43.78 9.78 15.93
C VAL A 275 -43.83 8.52 15.08
N THR A 276 -43.58 8.66 13.78
CA THR A 276 -43.37 7.53 12.86
C THR A 276 -41.90 7.12 12.93
N SER A 277 -41.62 5.86 13.29
CA SER A 277 -40.26 5.30 13.35
C SER A 277 -40.07 4.20 12.32
N LEU A 278 -38.96 4.22 11.61
CA LEU A 278 -38.63 3.22 10.58
C LEU A 278 -38.07 1.94 11.21
N ARG A 279 -38.54 0.77 10.77
CA ARG A 279 -37.97 -0.53 11.15
C ARG A 279 -36.82 -0.89 10.21
N GLY A 280 -35.87 -1.69 10.69
CA GLY A 280 -34.70 -2.14 9.90
C GLY A 280 -33.39 -1.40 10.17
N GLY A 281 -33.40 -0.40 11.07
CA GLY A 281 -32.17 0.29 11.52
C GLY A 281 -31.41 0.97 10.40
N ALA A 282 -30.07 0.95 10.47
CA ALA A 282 -29.21 1.73 9.59
C ALA A 282 -29.36 1.40 8.09
N VAL A 283 -29.71 0.15 7.75
CA VAL A 283 -29.97 -0.28 6.37
C VAL A 283 -31.17 0.46 5.81
N GLU A 284 -32.32 0.39 6.47
CA GLU A 284 -33.54 1.04 6.02
C GLU A 284 -33.46 2.56 6.15
N ALA A 285 -32.76 3.10 7.15
CA ALA A 285 -32.49 4.53 7.27
C ALA A 285 -31.65 5.06 6.08
N LEU A 286 -30.61 4.34 5.68
CA LEU A 286 -29.80 4.72 4.51
C LEU A 286 -30.59 4.52 3.21
N ARG A 287 -31.31 3.41 3.06
CA ARG A 287 -32.21 3.14 1.92
C ARG A 287 -33.25 4.25 1.77
N PHE A 288 -33.86 4.73 2.86
CA PHE A 288 -34.76 5.89 2.84
C PHE A 288 -34.03 7.14 2.34
N CYS A 289 -32.88 7.48 2.93
CA CYS A 289 -32.10 8.66 2.55
C CYS A 289 -31.65 8.66 1.09
N HIS A 290 -31.36 7.50 0.50
CA HIS A 290 -31.07 7.37 -0.93
C HIS A 290 -32.35 7.43 -1.78
N THR A 291 -33.41 6.71 -1.38
CA THR A 291 -34.67 6.63 -2.14
C THR A 291 -35.37 7.98 -2.27
N VAL A 292 -35.38 8.79 -1.20
CA VAL A 292 -36.12 10.06 -1.15
C VAL A 292 -35.26 11.32 -1.23
N ASP A 293 -33.94 11.23 -1.06
CA ASP A 293 -32.97 12.34 -1.13
C ASP A 293 -33.27 13.59 -0.25
N PRO A 294 -33.34 13.49 1.09
CA PRO A 294 -33.55 14.66 1.96
C PRO A 294 -32.44 15.71 1.86
N ALA A 295 -32.76 16.99 2.03
CA ALA A 295 -31.80 18.09 1.91
C ALA A 295 -30.75 18.08 3.05
N ARG A 296 -31.17 17.77 4.28
CA ARG A 296 -30.34 17.91 5.48
C ARG A 296 -29.24 16.85 5.57
N SER A 297 -27.99 17.26 5.39
CA SER A 297 -26.81 16.39 5.47
C SER A 297 -26.63 15.77 6.85
N SER A 298 -26.93 16.52 7.92
CA SER A 298 -26.86 16.06 9.30
C SER A 298 -27.87 14.97 9.65
N ALA A 299 -29.00 14.89 8.94
CA ALA A 299 -30.07 13.92 9.19
C ALA A 299 -29.96 12.64 8.34
N ARG A 300 -28.91 12.54 7.51
CA ARG A 300 -28.64 11.38 6.62
C ARG A 300 -27.54 10.44 7.13
N THR A 301 -26.70 10.91 8.05
CA THR A 301 -25.52 10.16 8.44
C THR A 301 -25.90 8.93 9.27
N ILE A 302 -25.25 7.81 8.99
CA ILE A 302 -25.30 6.59 9.81
C ILE A 302 -24.12 6.52 10.80
N THR A 303 -23.34 7.58 10.94
CA THR A 303 -22.23 7.65 11.90
C THR A 303 -22.75 7.33 13.30
N GLY A 304 -22.12 6.37 13.98
CA GLY A 304 -22.55 5.83 15.26
C GLY A 304 -23.37 4.53 15.16
N ALA A 305 -24.05 4.25 14.04
CA ALA A 305 -24.81 3.01 13.90
C ALA A 305 -23.92 1.75 14.05
N PRO A 306 -24.44 0.64 14.61
CA PRO A 306 -23.71 -0.62 14.69
C PRO A 306 -23.44 -1.22 13.31
N VAL A 307 -22.33 -1.94 13.19
CA VAL A 307 -21.94 -2.74 12.03
C VAL A 307 -22.34 -4.19 12.28
N ASP A 308 -23.64 -4.46 12.27
CA ASP A 308 -24.26 -5.74 12.65
C ASP A 308 -24.98 -6.47 11.50
N THR A 309 -24.97 -5.87 10.30
CA THR A 309 -25.62 -6.38 9.09
C THR A 309 -24.62 -7.01 8.12
N ALA A 310 -25.09 -7.99 7.35
CA ALA A 310 -24.28 -8.66 6.34
C ALA A 310 -25.13 -9.27 5.21
N ILE A 311 -24.61 -9.23 3.99
CA ILE A 311 -25.27 -9.66 2.75
C ILE A 311 -24.51 -10.79 2.06
N GLY A 312 -25.20 -11.80 1.55
CA GLY A 312 -24.57 -12.96 0.92
C GLY A 312 -24.00 -12.67 -0.48
N VAL A 313 -22.94 -13.39 -0.83
CA VAL A 313 -22.34 -13.44 -2.16
C VAL A 313 -23.01 -14.54 -2.97
N VAL A 314 -23.65 -14.20 -4.09
CA VAL A 314 -24.34 -15.15 -4.97
C VAL A 314 -23.52 -15.53 -6.22
N GLY A 315 -22.48 -14.76 -6.56
CA GLY A 315 -21.63 -15.06 -7.70
C GLY A 315 -20.28 -14.36 -7.67
N ILE A 316 -19.24 -15.03 -8.19
CA ILE A 316 -17.90 -14.47 -8.38
C ILE A 316 -17.40 -14.93 -9.76
N ARG A 317 -17.03 -14.00 -10.64
CA ARG A 317 -16.53 -14.30 -12.00
C ARG A 317 -15.38 -13.39 -12.41
N ALA A 318 -14.35 -13.96 -13.04
CA ALA A 318 -13.36 -13.16 -13.75
C ALA A 318 -14.01 -12.52 -14.98
N LEU A 319 -13.70 -11.25 -15.28
CA LEU A 319 -14.14 -10.57 -16.49
C LEU A 319 -13.28 -10.92 -17.72
N GLY A 320 -12.12 -11.56 -17.51
CA GLY A 320 -11.24 -12.03 -18.59
C GLY A 320 -10.40 -10.93 -19.25
N GLU A 321 -10.49 -9.69 -18.78
CA GLU A 321 -9.82 -8.52 -19.32
C GLU A 321 -9.28 -7.61 -18.20
N ASP A 322 -8.24 -6.83 -18.50
CA ASP A 322 -7.74 -5.80 -17.60
C ASP A 322 -8.67 -4.58 -17.64
N ARG A 323 -9.13 -4.12 -16.47
CA ARG A 323 -9.91 -2.89 -16.32
C ARG A 323 -9.13 -1.84 -15.55
N GLN A 324 -9.44 -0.57 -15.80
CA GLN A 324 -8.97 0.52 -14.93
C GLN A 324 -9.71 0.43 -13.59
N LEU A 325 -8.95 0.31 -12.52
CA LEU A 325 -9.44 0.19 -11.15
C LEU A 325 -8.80 1.29 -10.29
N PHE A 326 -9.43 1.63 -9.17
CA PHE A 326 -9.12 2.72 -8.27
C PHE A 326 -9.05 2.20 -6.83
N ASP A 327 -8.35 2.90 -5.95
CA ASP A 327 -8.40 2.66 -4.50
C ASP A 327 -8.12 3.97 -3.76
N ILE A 328 -8.66 4.06 -2.54
CA ILE A 328 -8.48 5.18 -1.63
C ILE A 328 -7.82 4.70 -0.34
N THR A 329 -7.08 5.56 0.33
CA THR A 329 -6.68 5.36 1.74
C THR A 329 -7.56 6.25 2.61
N THR A 330 -8.04 5.73 3.72
CA THR A 330 -8.83 6.43 4.76
C THR A 330 -8.12 6.33 6.12
N GLY A 331 -8.52 7.18 7.08
CA GLY A 331 -7.98 7.16 8.44
C GLY A 331 -8.32 5.90 9.27
N THR A 332 -9.45 5.23 9.03
CA THR A 332 -9.84 4.00 9.74
C THR A 332 -9.13 2.76 9.22
N GLY A 333 -8.84 2.71 7.91
CA GLY A 333 -8.33 1.48 7.27
C GLY A 333 -9.29 0.78 6.30
N ASP A 334 -10.52 1.27 6.23
CA ASP A 334 -11.61 0.72 5.46
C ASP A 334 -12.54 1.83 4.96
N PHE A 335 -13.47 1.45 4.10
CA PHE A 335 -14.55 2.31 3.63
C PHE A 335 -15.73 1.45 3.18
N VAL A 336 -16.93 2.02 3.16
CA VAL A 336 -18.11 1.32 2.64
C VAL A 336 -18.20 1.53 1.12
N ALA A 337 -18.01 0.44 0.36
CA ALA A 337 -18.04 0.43 -1.11
C ALA A 337 -19.24 -0.41 -1.58
N ASN A 338 -20.15 0.22 -2.32
CA ASN A 338 -21.45 -0.34 -2.71
C ASN A 338 -22.14 -1.12 -1.57
N GLY A 339 -22.27 -0.47 -0.41
CA GLY A 339 -22.90 -1.05 0.78
C GLY A 339 -22.01 -1.88 1.69
N VAL A 340 -20.91 -2.46 1.21
CA VAL A 340 -20.10 -3.43 1.98
C VAL A 340 -18.76 -2.87 2.44
N VAL A 341 -18.29 -3.36 3.58
CA VAL A 341 -17.04 -2.90 4.20
C VAL A 341 -15.84 -3.43 3.39
N SER A 342 -15.18 -2.51 2.71
CA SER A 342 -14.05 -2.69 1.81
C SER A 342 -12.74 -2.30 2.50
N HIS A 343 -11.69 -3.12 2.32
CA HIS A 343 -10.38 -2.85 2.90
C HIS A 343 -9.59 -1.84 2.06
N ASN A 344 -9.01 -0.83 2.70
CA ASN A 344 -8.20 0.20 2.03
C ASN A 344 -6.68 -0.16 2.00
N CYS A 345 -5.86 0.57 1.26
CA CYS A 345 -4.41 0.42 1.38
C CYS A 345 -3.76 1.36 2.44
N PHE A 346 -3.61 0.88 3.69
CA PHE A 346 -2.92 1.58 4.80
C PHE A 346 -1.39 1.85 4.60
N ALA A 347 -0.79 1.61 3.44
CA ALA A 347 0.67 1.48 3.29
C ALA A 347 1.37 2.77 2.80
N ARG A 348 1.34 3.89 3.55
CA ARG A 348 1.81 5.18 2.99
C ARG A 348 2.50 6.25 3.87
N ASP A 349 2.48 6.16 5.19
CA ASP A 349 2.83 7.31 6.07
C ASP A 349 4.34 7.58 6.30
N SER A 350 5.24 7.24 5.35
CA SER A 350 6.70 7.22 5.61
C SER A 350 7.62 7.94 4.62
N HIS A 351 7.11 8.66 3.60
CA HIS A 351 7.95 9.31 2.56
C HIS A 351 7.60 10.78 2.24
N THR A 352 7.21 11.58 3.23
CA THR A 352 6.98 13.04 3.08
C THR A 352 8.24 13.89 2.77
N TYR A 353 9.36 13.28 2.37
CA TYR A 353 10.66 13.96 2.27
C TYR A 353 11.13 14.36 0.86
N LEU A 354 10.50 13.88 -0.23
CA LEU A 354 10.97 14.11 -1.61
C LEU A 354 9.85 14.15 -2.69
N ASP A 355 8.61 14.52 -2.34
CA ASP A 355 7.44 14.60 -3.25
C ASP A 355 7.21 13.35 -4.14
N LEU A 356 7.57 12.17 -3.63
CA LEU A 356 7.38 10.86 -4.26
C LEU A 356 7.05 9.82 -3.17
N ASP A 357 6.06 8.97 -3.44
CA ASP A 357 5.32 8.19 -2.45
C ASP A 357 6.10 6.99 -1.83
N ALA A 358 5.73 6.63 -0.60
CA ALA A 358 6.27 5.54 0.20
C ALA A 358 5.94 4.12 -0.27
N GLY A 359 4.87 3.96 -1.03
CA GLY A 359 4.39 2.68 -1.52
C GLY A 359 4.55 2.58 -3.03
N HIS A 360 3.46 2.92 -3.73
CA HIS A 360 3.27 2.60 -5.14
C HIS A 360 4.34 3.18 -6.07
N ASP A 361 4.96 4.32 -5.74
CA ASP A 361 6.00 4.91 -6.58
C ASP A 361 7.32 4.14 -6.56
N PHE A 362 7.65 3.49 -5.43
CA PHE A 362 8.77 2.57 -5.40
C PHE A 362 8.48 1.38 -6.32
N ASP A 363 7.28 0.79 -6.24
CA ASP A 363 7.00 -0.50 -6.88
C ASP A 363 6.48 -0.42 -8.33
N SER A 364 6.00 0.74 -8.77
CA SER A 364 5.46 0.97 -10.12
C SER A 364 6.12 2.10 -10.90
N GLN A 365 6.86 3.03 -10.27
CA GLN A 365 7.47 4.19 -10.94
C GLN A 365 9.00 4.12 -10.84
N VAL A 366 9.62 3.23 -11.62
CA VAL A 366 11.07 3.04 -11.60
C VAL A 366 11.75 4.18 -12.37
N VAL A 367 12.43 5.08 -11.65
CA VAL A 367 13.27 6.10 -12.26
C VAL A 367 14.57 5.46 -12.76
N VAL A 368 14.84 5.62 -14.06
CA VAL A 368 15.97 5.02 -14.76
C VAL A 368 16.93 6.11 -15.22
N LYS A 369 18.16 6.11 -14.68
CA LYS A 369 19.20 7.08 -15.09
C LYS A 369 19.85 6.63 -16.38
N VAL A 370 19.19 6.85 -17.52
CA VAL A 370 19.61 6.30 -18.83
C VAL A 370 21.01 6.73 -19.28
N ASN A 371 21.50 7.89 -18.80
CA ASN A 371 22.86 8.37 -19.06
C ASN A 371 23.91 7.92 -18.01
N ALA A 372 23.57 7.01 -17.08
CA ALA A 372 24.39 6.72 -15.90
C ALA A 372 25.85 6.35 -16.21
N ALA A 373 26.09 5.43 -17.17
CA ALA A 373 27.45 5.02 -17.54
C ALA A 373 28.30 6.19 -18.10
N GLN A 374 27.68 7.09 -18.88
CA GLN A 374 28.35 8.26 -19.46
C GLN A 374 28.72 9.29 -18.38
N VAL A 375 27.78 9.56 -17.46
CA VAL A 375 28.00 10.47 -16.33
C VAL A 375 29.05 9.90 -15.40
N LEU A 376 28.97 8.61 -15.05
CA LEU A 376 29.96 7.93 -14.21
C LEU A 376 31.36 8.03 -14.82
N THR A 377 31.52 7.70 -16.09
CA THR A 377 32.79 7.82 -16.83
C THR A 377 33.36 9.25 -16.74
N ARG A 378 32.52 10.28 -16.87
CA ARG A 378 32.94 11.68 -16.74
C ARG A 378 33.37 12.02 -15.32
N GLN A 379 32.65 11.55 -14.30
CA GLN A 379 32.98 11.82 -12.90
C GLN A 379 34.28 11.12 -12.47
N LEU A 380 34.49 9.87 -12.88
CA LEU A 380 35.68 9.08 -12.56
C LEU A 380 36.95 9.59 -13.28
N ARG A 381 36.80 10.34 -14.39
CA ARG A 381 37.91 11.05 -15.07
C ARG A 381 38.36 12.34 -14.37
N SER A 382 37.70 12.74 -13.28
CA SER A 382 38.13 13.91 -12.51
C SER A 382 39.52 13.70 -11.91
N THR A 383 40.42 14.68 -12.05
CA THR A 383 41.75 14.66 -11.40
C THR A 383 41.69 14.64 -9.87
N ARG A 384 40.51 14.91 -9.28
CA ARG A 384 40.27 14.81 -7.83
C ARG A 384 39.81 13.41 -7.39
N TRP A 385 39.50 12.51 -8.32
CA TRP A 385 38.99 11.17 -7.99
C TRP A 385 40.10 10.28 -7.42
N GLN A 386 39.91 9.81 -6.17
CA GLN A 386 40.92 9.05 -5.43
C GLN A 386 40.79 7.52 -5.58
N ARG A 387 39.98 7.04 -6.55
CA ARG A 387 39.71 5.59 -6.77
C ARG A 387 39.25 4.87 -5.50
N GLU A 388 38.39 5.52 -4.73
CA GLU A 388 37.82 4.96 -3.50
C GLU A 388 36.75 3.91 -3.84
N HIS A 389 36.52 2.96 -2.93
CA HIS A 389 35.53 1.90 -3.12
C HIS A 389 34.12 2.46 -3.38
N VAL A 390 33.52 1.99 -4.48
CA VAL A 390 32.12 2.26 -4.86
C VAL A 390 31.26 1.01 -4.63
N ALA A 391 30.22 1.12 -3.80
CA ALA A 391 29.25 0.06 -3.59
C ALA A 391 27.97 0.25 -4.41
N LEU A 392 27.45 -0.84 -4.97
CA LEU A 392 26.18 -0.91 -5.71
C LEU A 392 25.24 -1.90 -5.00
N GLY A 393 23.93 -1.66 -5.06
CA GLY A 393 22.95 -2.50 -4.34
C GLY A 393 22.70 -2.14 -2.88
N THR A 394 23.11 -0.95 -2.46
CA THR A 394 22.96 -0.48 -1.07
C THR A 394 21.59 0.16 -0.78
N ASN A 395 20.96 0.74 -1.80
CA ASN A 395 19.65 1.40 -1.71
C ASN A 395 18.61 0.78 -2.66
N THR A 396 19.05 0.30 -3.82
CA THR A 396 18.21 -0.35 -4.84
C THR A 396 19.02 -1.43 -5.55
N ASP A 397 18.39 -2.57 -5.86
CA ASP A 397 19.06 -3.67 -6.53
C ASP A 397 19.47 -3.28 -7.98
N PRO A 398 20.77 -3.34 -8.33
CA PRO A 398 21.28 -3.02 -9.67
C PRO A 398 20.87 -4.05 -10.73
N TYR A 399 20.51 -5.28 -10.32
CA TYR A 399 20.09 -6.39 -11.18
C TYR A 399 18.62 -6.76 -10.97
N GLN A 400 17.80 -5.81 -10.51
CA GLN A 400 16.35 -5.91 -10.60
C GLN A 400 15.89 -6.12 -12.05
N ARG A 401 14.64 -6.57 -12.25
CA ARG A 401 14.10 -6.96 -13.56
C ARG A 401 14.31 -5.90 -14.67
N ALA A 402 14.25 -4.61 -14.31
CA ALA A 402 14.52 -3.47 -15.21
C ALA A 402 15.87 -3.56 -15.94
N GLU A 403 16.90 -4.11 -15.30
CA GLU A 403 18.25 -4.28 -15.87
C GLU A 403 18.29 -5.30 -17.02
N GLY A 404 17.30 -6.19 -17.12
CA GLY A 404 17.14 -7.07 -18.29
C GLY A 404 16.87 -6.28 -19.58
N ARG A 405 16.12 -5.17 -19.46
CA ARG A 405 15.76 -4.25 -20.55
C ARG A 405 16.81 -3.16 -20.75
N TYR A 406 17.14 -2.42 -19.68
CA TYR A 406 17.92 -1.18 -19.79
C TYR A 406 19.43 -1.40 -19.92
N ARG A 407 19.95 -2.54 -19.43
CA ARG A 407 21.36 -2.97 -19.60
C ARG A 407 22.37 -1.88 -19.23
N LEU A 408 22.15 -1.18 -18.10
CA LEU A 408 23.03 -0.09 -17.65
C LEU A 408 24.29 -0.63 -16.95
N MET A 409 24.21 -1.81 -16.34
CA MET A 409 25.29 -2.38 -15.53
C MET A 409 26.58 -2.67 -16.33
N PRO A 410 26.55 -3.21 -17.57
CA PRO A 410 27.77 -3.42 -18.35
C PRO A 410 28.58 -2.13 -18.56
N GLY A 411 27.91 -1.01 -18.84
CA GLY A 411 28.57 0.30 -18.99
C GLY A 411 29.13 0.86 -17.68
N ILE A 412 28.44 0.60 -16.56
CA ILE A 412 28.86 1.02 -15.22
C ILE A 412 30.08 0.21 -14.74
N ILE A 413 30.07 -1.12 -14.91
CA ILE A 413 31.19 -2.01 -14.59
C ILE A 413 32.42 -1.60 -15.38
N LYS A 414 32.26 -1.39 -16.70
CA LYS A 414 33.36 -0.95 -17.57
C LYS A 414 33.96 0.39 -17.11
N ALA A 415 33.13 1.38 -16.80
CA ALA A 415 33.60 2.69 -16.32
C ALA A 415 34.37 2.61 -14.98
N LEU A 416 33.96 1.72 -14.07
CA LEU A 416 34.66 1.49 -12.79
C LEU A 416 36.00 0.78 -13.03
N ALA A 417 36.01 -0.30 -13.81
CA ALA A 417 37.23 -1.05 -14.14
C ALA A 417 38.26 -0.19 -14.89
N GLU A 418 37.87 0.49 -15.98
CA GLU A 418 38.76 1.33 -16.79
C GLU A 418 39.35 2.54 -16.04
N SER A 419 38.68 3.01 -14.98
CA SER A 419 39.20 4.11 -14.13
C SER A 419 40.12 3.63 -13.01
N GLY A 420 40.28 2.32 -12.83
CA GLY A 420 41.03 1.72 -11.71
C GLY A 420 40.26 1.79 -10.39
N THR A 421 38.94 1.90 -10.41
CA THR A 421 38.10 2.07 -9.22
C THR A 421 37.59 0.71 -8.72
N PRO A 422 37.93 0.27 -7.50
CA PRO A 422 37.39 -0.95 -6.91
C PRO A 422 35.91 -0.80 -6.58
N PHE A 423 35.14 -1.88 -6.71
CA PHE A 423 33.69 -1.84 -6.50
C PHE A 423 33.13 -3.12 -5.85
N SER A 424 31.92 -3.01 -5.28
CA SER A 424 31.14 -4.19 -4.90
C SER A 424 29.69 -4.10 -5.35
N ILE A 425 29.07 -5.26 -5.52
CA ILE A 425 27.67 -5.41 -5.95
C ILE A 425 26.93 -6.27 -4.94
N LEU A 426 25.87 -5.75 -4.33
CA LEU A 426 24.89 -6.51 -3.55
C LEU A 426 23.61 -6.70 -4.38
N THR A 427 23.04 -7.91 -4.42
CA THR A 427 21.82 -8.18 -5.20
C THR A 427 20.99 -9.37 -4.70
N LYS A 428 19.69 -9.36 -5.00
CA LYS A 428 18.78 -10.52 -5.00
C LYS A 428 18.49 -11.02 -6.42
N GLY A 429 18.78 -10.20 -7.45
CA GLY A 429 18.45 -10.42 -8.85
C GLY A 429 19.40 -11.38 -9.58
N THR A 430 18.83 -12.38 -10.25
CA THR A 430 19.57 -13.37 -11.06
C THR A 430 20.07 -12.83 -12.40
N VAL A 431 19.68 -11.60 -12.80
CA VAL A 431 20.18 -10.93 -14.01
C VAL A 431 21.71 -10.74 -13.96
N LEU A 432 22.31 -10.67 -12.76
CA LEU A 432 23.75 -10.68 -12.53
C LEU A 432 24.47 -11.79 -13.31
N ALA A 433 23.86 -12.96 -13.47
CA ALA A 433 24.44 -14.11 -14.18
C ALA A 433 24.87 -13.79 -15.63
N ARG A 434 24.21 -12.81 -16.27
CA ARG A 434 24.52 -12.33 -17.63
C ARG A 434 25.91 -11.66 -17.70
N ASP A 435 26.26 -10.92 -16.66
CA ASP A 435 27.42 -10.02 -16.64
C ASP A 435 28.64 -10.61 -15.91
N LEU A 436 28.55 -11.86 -15.43
CA LEU A 436 29.66 -12.56 -14.77
C LEU A 436 30.95 -12.60 -15.62
N PRO A 437 30.94 -12.83 -16.95
CA PRO A 437 32.18 -12.77 -17.74
C PRO A 437 32.83 -11.39 -17.73
N LEU A 438 32.03 -10.32 -17.71
CA LEU A 438 32.52 -8.94 -17.64
C LEU A 438 33.07 -8.61 -16.24
N LEU A 439 32.44 -9.13 -15.18
CA LEU A 439 32.92 -8.99 -13.80
C LEU A 439 34.22 -9.77 -13.57
N ALA A 440 34.34 -10.97 -14.13
CA ALA A 440 35.56 -11.77 -14.09
C ALA A 440 36.72 -11.08 -14.84
N GLU A 441 36.44 -10.39 -15.96
CA GLU A 441 37.43 -9.55 -16.64
C GLU A 441 37.81 -8.32 -15.81
N ALA A 442 36.82 -7.60 -15.27
CA ALA A 442 37.04 -6.44 -14.42
C ALA A 442 37.90 -6.78 -13.17
N ALA A 443 37.68 -7.95 -12.57
CA ALA A 443 38.42 -8.46 -11.42
C ALA A 443 39.93 -8.68 -11.67
N LYS A 444 40.36 -8.74 -12.95
CA LYS A 444 41.80 -8.78 -13.30
C LYS A 444 42.48 -7.41 -13.16
N SER A 445 41.71 -6.33 -13.22
CA SER A 445 42.20 -4.94 -13.24
C SER A 445 41.90 -4.17 -11.94
N VAL A 446 40.79 -4.46 -11.29
CA VAL A 446 40.37 -3.82 -10.02
C VAL A 446 39.83 -4.86 -9.05
N PRO A 447 40.00 -4.67 -7.73
CA PRO A 447 39.28 -5.46 -6.73
C PRO A 447 37.75 -5.37 -6.89
N VAL A 448 37.09 -6.54 -6.95
CA VAL A 448 35.63 -6.69 -7.07
C VAL A 448 35.08 -7.56 -5.95
N GLY A 449 34.05 -7.08 -5.25
CA GLY A 449 33.26 -7.88 -4.29
C GLY A 449 31.85 -8.19 -4.82
N VAL A 450 31.33 -9.38 -4.53
CA VAL A 450 29.95 -9.79 -4.89
C VAL A 450 29.22 -10.30 -3.66
N GLY A 451 28.05 -9.72 -3.39
CA GLY A 451 27.14 -10.07 -2.32
C GLY A 451 25.80 -10.55 -2.87
N VAL A 452 25.29 -11.68 -2.38
CA VAL A 452 23.94 -12.17 -2.71
C VAL A 452 23.08 -12.24 -1.45
N SER A 453 21.87 -11.69 -1.49
CA SER A 453 20.91 -11.77 -0.37
C SER A 453 19.99 -12.98 -0.51
N LEU A 454 20.18 -13.96 0.37
CA LEU A 454 19.41 -15.20 0.45
C LEU A 454 19.18 -15.54 1.94
N ALA A 455 17.98 -15.30 2.42
CA ALA A 455 17.63 -15.48 3.84
C ALA A 455 16.56 -16.56 4.08
N LEU A 456 15.80 -16.91 3.06
CA LEU A 456 14.69 -17.87 3.13
C LEU A 456 15.02 -19.04 2.18
N LEU A 457 15.04 -20.26 2.71
CA LEU A 457 15.18 -21.49 1.91
C LEU A 457 13.81 -22.04 1.50
N ASP A 458 12.82 -21.91 2.40
CA ASP A 458 11.44 -22.28 2.17
C ASP A 458 10.82 -21.40 1.07
N ARG A 459 10.11 -22.04 0.13
CA ARG A 459 9.55 -21.37 -1.05
C ARG A 459 8.24 -20.65 -0.74
N GLU A 460 7.42 -21.17 0.14
CA GLU A 460 6.10 -20.62 0.47
C GLU A 460 6.25 -19.39 1.36
N LEU A 461 7.13 -19.47 2.37
CA LEU A 461 7.56 -18.33 3.18
C LEU A 461 8.26 -17.25 2.34
N GLN A 462 9.11 -17.63 1.38
CA GLN A 462 9.71 -16.68 0.45
C GLN A 462 8.68 -16.01 -0.46
N GLN A 463 7.71 -16.77 -0.97
CA GLN A 463 6.66 -16.26 -1.85
C GLN A 463 5.66 -15.36 -1.10
N SER A 464 5.41 -15.60 0.19
CA SER A 464 4.53 -14.76 1.01
C SER A 464 5.19 -13.44 1.46
N LEU A 465 6.52 -13.42 1.67
CA LEU A 465 7.26 -12.24 2.14
C LEU A 465 7.93 -11.40 1.04
N GLU A 466 8.52 -12.03 0.03
CA GLU A 466 9.24 -11.32 -1.05
C GLU A 466 8.85 -11.84 -2.46
N PRO A 467 7.55 -11.81 -2.82
CA PRO A 467 6.98 -12.47 -4.00
C PRO A 467 7.59 -12.10 -5.35
N GLY A 468 8.17 -10.90 -5.45
CA GLY A 468 8.79 -10.41 -6.68
C GLY A 468 10.22 -10.93 -6.94
N THR A 469 10.89 -11.47 -5.92
CA THR A 469 12.31 -11.86 -6.00
C THR A 469 12.49 -13.27 -6.59
N PRO A 470 13.67 -13.61 -7.14
CA PRO A 470 13.95 -14.97 -7.59
C PRO A 470 13.89 -15.99 -6.45
N SER A 471 13.40 -17.20 -6.78
CA SER A 471 13.28 -18.31 -5.82
C SER A 471 14.60 -18.61 -5.07
N PRO A 472 14.54 -19.22 -3.87
CA PRO A 472 15.73 -19.59 -3.11
C PRO A 472 16.72 -20.44 -3.94
N GLN A 473 16.21 -21.42 -4.69
CA GLN A 473 17.02 -22.26 -5.56
C GLN A 473 17.70 -21.46 -6.68
N ALA A 474 16.99 -20.52 -7.33
CA ALA A 474 17.59 -19.67 -8.35
C ALA A 474 18.69 -18.73 -7.81
N ARG A 475 18.59 -18.33 -6.52
CA ARG A 475 19.66 -17.58 -5.82
C ARG A 475 20.85 -18.47 -5.44
N LEU A 476 20.62 -19.70 -4.99
CA LEU A 476 21.70 -20.69 -4.79
C LEU A 476 22.45 -20.97 -6.10
N ASP A 477 21.73 -21.11 -7.22
CA ASP A 477 22.33 -21.33 -8.53
C ASP A 477 23.09 -20.10 -9.06
N LEU A 478 22.65 -18.88 -8.70
CA LEU A 478 23.42 -17.65 -8.94
C LEU A 478 24.74 -17.66 -8.16
N ILE A 479 24.72 -17.99 -6.86
CA ILE A 479 25.93 -18.03 -6.02
C ILE A 479 26.94 -19.02 -6.62
N ARG A 480 26.49 -20.23 -6.99
CA ARG A 480 27.35 -21.22 -7.65
C ARG A 480 27.99 -20.66 -8.92
N ARG A 481 27.20 -20.04 -9.81
CA ARG A 481 27.72 -19.41 -11.05
C ARG A 481 28.73 -18.28 -10.80
N VAL A 482 28.55 -17.48 -9.74
CA VAL A 482 29.54 -16.46 -9.34
C VAL A 482 30.88 -17.12 -8.98
N ARG A 483 30.83 -18.24 -8.24
CA ARG A 483 32.02 -19.01 -7.85
C ARG A 483 32.65 -19.75 -9.02
N ASP A 484 31.86 -20.33 -9.93
CA ASP A 484 32.32 -20.96 -11.17
C ASP A 484 33.04 -19.94 -12.09
N ALA A 485 32.61 -18.68 -12.07
CA ALA A 485 33.28 -17.57 -12.76
C ALA A 485 34.56 -17.06 -12.05
N GLY A 486 34.99 -17.71 -10.97
CA GLY A 486 36.19 -17.37 -10.19
C GLY A 486 36.04 -16.18 -9.23
N LEU A 487 34.87 -15.56 -9.17
CA LEU A 487 34.60 -14.37 -8.34
C LEU A 487 34.26 -14.77 -6.89
N PRO A 488 34.72 -14.02 -5.87
CA PRO A 488 34.28 -14.25 -4.49
C PRO A 488 32.78 -13.93 -4.35
N CYS A 489 32.08 -14.61 -3.44
CA CYS A 489 30.64 -14.42 -3.24
C CYS A 489 30.27 -14.53 -1.76
N GLY A 490 30.14 -13.39 -1.09
CA GLY A 490 29.57 -13.32 0.26
C GLY A 490 28.04 -13.42 0.21
N VAL A 491 27.43 -14.05 1.22
CA VAL A 491 25.98 -14.24 1.25
C VAL A 491 25.37 -13.58 2.50
N PHE A 492 24.29 -12.83 2.29
CA PHE A 492 23.55 -12.16 3.35
C PHE A 492 22.27 -12.94 3.66
N VAL A 493 22.27 -13.63 4.80
CA VAL A 493 21.09 -14.22 5.44
C VAL A 493 20.42 -13.11 6.26
N ALA A 494 19.88 -12.12 5.56
CA ALA A 494 19.22 -10.96 6.14
C ALA A 494 17.86 -10.76 5.43
N PRO A 495 16.71 -10.86 6.13
CA PRO A 495 16.56 -11.08 7.57
C PRO A 495 16.45 -12.55 8.02
N VAL A 496 17.03 -12.88 9.17
CA VAL A 496 16.58 -14.00 10.02
C VAL A 496 15.32 -13.54 10.76
N LEU A 497 14.28 -14.38 10.72
CA LEU A 497 12.94 -14.08 11.25
C LEU A 497 12.75 -14.80 12.60
N PRO A 498 12.51 -14.06 13.70
CA PRO A 498 12.22 -14.67 15.00
C PRO A 498 11.10 -15.70 14.97
N ALA A 499 11.32 -16.85 15.61
CA ALA A 499 10.43 -18.01 15.65
C ALA A 499 10.01 -18.64 14.30
N LEU A 500 10.52 -18.13 13.16
CA LEU A 500 10.19 -18.61 11.81
C LEU A 500 11.40 -19.21 11.09
N THR A 501 12.57 -18.55 11.15
CA THR A 501 13.79 -19.02 10.48
C THR A 501 15.03 -19.02 11.38
N ASP A 502 14.86 -18.82 12.69
CA ASP A 502 15.91 -18.76 13.69
C ASP A 502 16.13 -20.07 14.47
N SER A 503 15.28 -21.08 14.29
CA SER A 503 15.51 -22.43 14.80
C SER A 503 16.84 -22.99 14.29
N LYS A 504 17.56 -23.73 15.12
CA LYS A 504 18.88 -24.31 14.81
C LYS A 504 18.83 -25.16 13.53
N GLU A 505 17.76 -25.91 13.34
CA GLU A 505 17.54 -26.84 12.22
C GLU A 505 17.40 -26.08 10.90
N HIS A 506 16.57 -25.02 10.85
CA HIS A 506 16.47 -24.15 9.67
C HIS A 506 17.79 -23.43 9.36
N LEU A 507 18.47 -22.89 10.37
CA LEU A 507 19.75 -22.20 10.18
C LEU A 507 20.84 -23.17 9.69
N ASP A 508 20.91 -24.38 10.24
CA ASP A 508 21.87 -25.40 9.82
C ASP A 508 21.62 -25.87 8.39
N ALA A 509 20.35 -26.09 8.01
CA ALA A 509 19.95 -26.45 6.65
C ALA A 509 20.25 -25.34 5.64
N LEU A 510 19.87 -24.08 5.94
CA LEU A 510 20.14 -22.93 5.06
C LEU A 510 21.65 -22.72 4.87
N LEU A 511 22.43 -22.74 5.95
CA LEU A 511 23.88 -22.56 5.89
C LEU A 511 24.58 -23.72 5.15
N GLY A 512 24.12 -24.96 5.32
CA GLY A 512 24.61 -26.11 4.56
C GLY A 512 24.37 -25.94 3.05
N ARG A 513 23.14 -25.62 2.64
CA ARG A 513 22.81 -25.36 1.23
C ARG A 513 23.58 -24.18 0.64
N ILE A 514 23.90 -23.15 1.44
CA ILE A 514 24.79 -22.05 1.01
C ILE A 514 26.23 -22.54 0.84
N ALA A 515 26.77 -23.33 1.78
CA ALA A 515 28.13 -23.87 1.68
C ALA A 515 28.32 -24.77 0.44
N GLU A 516 27.32 -25.59 0.08
CA GLU A 516 27.29 -26.41 -1.13
C GLU A 516 27.44 -25.62 -2.45
N THR A 517 27.15 -24.31 -2.44
CA THR A 517 27.34 -23.44 -3.62
C THR A 517 28.76 -22.86 -3.72
N GLY A 518 29.63 -23.12 -2.72
CA GLY A 518 30.99 -22.59 -2.66
C GLY A 518 31.07 -21.14 -2.19
N ALA A 519 30.02 -20.60 -1.56
CA ALA A 519 30.00 -19.25 -0.99
C ALA A 519 31.21 -18.97 -0.10
N THR A 520 31.76 -17.74 -0.17
CA THR A 520 33.04 -17.42 0.51
C THR A 520 32.87 -16.96 1.96
N GLY A 521 31.65 -16.67 2.40
CA GLY A 521 31.30 -16.36 3.78
C GLY A 521 29.82 -15.97 3.92
N VAL A 522 29.27 -16.05 5.13
CA VAL A 522 27.90 -15.62 5.43
C VAL A 522 27.86 -14.61 6.58
N THR A 523 27.00 -13.61 6.40
CA THR A 523 26.51 -12.76 7.48
C THR A 523 25.01 -13.00 7.62
N ALA A 524 24.59 -13.40 8.81
CA ALA A 524 23.19 -13.56 9.18
C ALA A 524 22.81 -12.46 10.18
N LEU A 525 21.69 -11.77 9.92
CA LEU A 525 21.22 -10.65 10.74
C LEU A 525 19.75 -10.83 11.11
N ALA A 526 19.39 -10.52 12.36
CA ALA A 526 17.99 -10.44 12.78
C ALA A 526 17.21 -9.43 11.92
N LEU A 527 15.92 -9.68 11.72
CA LEU A 527 14.99 -8.75 11.09
C LEU A 527 15.06 -7.36 11.75
N HIS A 528 15.08 -6.32 10.92
CA HIS A 528 15.13 -4.92 11.32
C HIS A 528 13.86 -4.19 10.84
N LEU A 529 13.05 -3.71 11.79
CA LEU A 529 11.71 -3.17 11.55
C LEU A 529 11.65 -1.66 11.81
N ARG A 530 12.06 -0.88 10.80
CA ARG A 530 11.88 0.57 10.77
C ARG A 530 10.39 0.95 10.71
N PRO A 531 10.00 2.17 11.16
CA PRO A 531 8.68 2.73 10.86
C PRO A 531 8.36 2.65 9.36
N GLY A 532 7.10 2.39 9.02
CA GLY A 532 6.61 1.98 7.70
C GLY A 532 6.76 0.47 7.46
N THR A 533 7.98 -0.07 7.59
CA THR A 533 8.24 -1.51 7.39
C THR A 533 7.66 -2.36 8.52
N ARG A 534 7.65 -1.86 9.76
CA ARG A 534 7.11 -2.56 10.93
C ARG A 534 5.62 -2.82 10.80
N GLU A 535 4.87 -1.84 10.34
CA GLU A 535 3.42 -1.86 10.21
C GLU A 535 2.98 -2.72 9.00
N TRP A 536 3.82 -2.78 7.96
CA TRP A 536 3.66 -3.76 6.88
C TRP A 536 3.93 -5.18 7.38
N PHE A 537 5.06 -5.41 8.06
CA PHE A 537 5.45 -6.73 8.54
C PHE A 537 4.49 -7.25 9.63
N ALA A 538 4.01 -6.39 10.52
CA ALA A 538 3.03 -6.75 11.55
C ALA A 538 1.68 -7.15 10.94
N ARG A 539 1.24 -6.52 9.84
CA ARG A 539 0.04 -6.94 9.09
C ARG A 539 0.22 -8.26 8.35
N TRP A 540 1.42 -8.52 7.82
CA TRP A 540 1.78 -9.84 7.28
C TRP A 540 1.76 -10.89 8.39
N LEU A 541 2.40 -10.61 9.53
CA LEU A 541 2.50 -11.51 10.67
C LEU A 541 1.14 -11.83 11.29
N LEU A 542 0.27 -10.83 11.50
CA LEU A 542 -1.10 -11.01 11.97
C LEU A 542 -1.94 -11.92 11.04
N ARG A 543 -1.62 -11.96 9.74
CA ARG A 543 -2.36 -12.75 8.74
C ARG A 543 -1.83 -14.17 8.61
N GLU A 544 -0.51 -14.35 8.53
CA GLU A 544 0.12 -15.65 8.25
C GLU A 544 0.51 -16.42 9.54
N HIS A 545 0.86 -15.69 10.61
CA HIS A 545 1.35 -16.24 11.89
C HIS A 545 0.83 -15.44 13.10
N PRO A 546 -0.49 -15.34 13.32
CA PRO A 546 -1.08 -14.51 14.38
C PRO A 546 -0.52 -14.81 15.77
N ASP A 547 -0.23 -16.08 16.07
CA ASP A 547 0.32 -16.55 17.35
C ASP A 547 1.69 -15.94 17.69
N LEU A 548 2.44 -15.47 16.69
CA LEU A 548 3.75 -14.85 16.87
C LEU A 548 3.67 -13.33 17.14
N LEU A 549 2.51 -12.71 16.96
CA LEU A 549 2.36 -11.25 16.99
C LEU A 549 2.82 -10.63 18.32
N ASP A 550 2.44 -11.21 19.46
CA ASP A 550 2.84 -10.71 20.77
C ASP A 550 4.31 -10.99 21.08
N GLY A 551 4.87 -12.09 20.57
CA GLY A 551 6.31 -12.35 20.60
C GLY A 551 7.09 -11.25 19.86
N TYR A 552 6.66 -10.88 18.66
CA TYR A 552 7.27 -9.79 17.90
C TYR A 552 7.04 -8.41 18.55
N ARG A 553 5.85 -8.12 19.09
CA ARG A 553 5.60 -6.87 19.86
C ARG A 553 6.59 -6.73 21.01
N ASN A 554 6.86 -7.80 21.75
CA ASN A 554 7.84 -7.82 22.83
C ASN A 554 9.28 -7.66 22.32
N LEU A 555 9.66 -8.35 21.24
CA LEU A 555 11.01 -8.29 20.66
C LEU A 555 11.36 -6.94 20.03
N TYR A 556 10.38 -6.18 19.55
CA TYR A 556 10.56 -4.90 18.84
C TYR A 556 9.98 -3.68 19.57
N GLY A 557 9.43 -3.84 20.77
CA GLY A 557 8.84 -2.73 21.55
C GLY A 557 9.84 -1.62 21.89
N GLY A 558 11.14 -1.94 21.98
CA GLY A 558 12.22 -0.97 22.23
C GLY A 558 12.73 -0.21 21.00
N GLY A 559 12.25 -0.50 19.78
CA GLY A 559 12.65 0.24 18.57
C GLY A 559 12.79 -0.63 17.31
N SER A 560 13.56 -0.14 16.33
CA SER A 560 13.68 -0.81 15.02
C SER A 560 14.52 -2.08 15.01
N TYR A 561 15.39 -2.26 16.00
CA TYR A 561 16.20 -3.45 16.16
C TYR A 561 15.49 -4.43 17.10
N ALA A 562 15.63 -5.73 16.85
CA ALA A 562 15.25 -6.75 17.82
C ALA A 562 16.03 -6.55 19.13
N ASP A 563 15.40 -6.92 20.24
CA ASP A 563 15.98 -6.80 21.58
C ASP A 563 17.42 -7.34 21.67
N LYS A 564 18.24 -6.68 22.50
CA LYS A 564 19.65 -7.00 22.64
C LYS A 564 19.87 -8.44 23.12
N ARG A 565 18.97 -9.00 23.94
CA ARG A 565 19.06 -10.40 24.41
C ARG A 565 18.84 -11.35 23.24
N TYR A 566 17.82 -11.11 22.41
CA TYR A 566 17.57 -11.90 21.21
C TYR A 566 18.75 -11.86 20.23
N ARG A 567 19.29 -10.67 19.93
CA ARG A 567 20.46 -10.56 19.03
C ARG A 567 21.70 -11.27 19.58
N THR A 568 21.94 -11.19 20.89
CA THR A 568 23.03 -11.91 21.56
C THR A 568 22.84 -13.43 21.53
N TRP A 569 21.60 -13.90 21.75
CA TRP A 569 21.22 -15.30 21.64
C TRP A 569 21.42 -15.82 20.20
N LEU A 570 20.92 -15.10 19.20
CA LEU A 570 21.00 -15.47 17.80
C LEU A 570 22.46 -15.57 17.32
N ASP A 571 23.31 -14.59 17.66
CA ASP A 571 24.75 -14.62 17.37
C ASP A 571 25.45 -15.84 18.01
N ALA A 572 25.10 -16.18 19.26
CA ALA A 572 25.62 -17.39 19.92
C ALA A 572 25.18 -18.70 19.24
N HIS A 573 24.02 -18.74 18.60
CA HIS A 573 23.52 -19.91 17.85
C HIS A 573 24.09 -19.99 16.42
N LEU A 574 24.29 -18.84 15.77
CA LEU A 574 24.87 -18.75 14.43
C LEU A 574 26.37 -19.08 14.41
N LYS A 575 27.16 -18.60 15.38
CA LYS A 575 28.62 -18.76 15.40
C LYS A 575 29.10 -20.21 15.25
N PRO A 576 28.54 -21.21 15.98
CA PRO A 576 28.89 -22.62 15.78
C PRO A 576 28.52 -23.15 14.39
N LEU A 577 27.35 -22.78 13.84
CA LEU A 577 26.89 -23.23 12.53
C LEU A 577 27.71 -22.65 11.39
N LEU A 578 28.04 -21.36 11.46
CA LEU A 578 28.94 -20.69 10.52
C LEU A 578 30.34 -21.33 10.51
N ARG A 579 30.85 -21.76 11.67
CA ARG A 579 32.11 -22.51 11.75
C ARG A 579 31.99 -23.92 11.18
N LYS A 580 30.92 -24.65 11.52
CA LYS A 580 30.61 -26.00 11.02
C LYS A 580 30.63 -26.06 9.49
N HIS A 581 30.03 -25.05 8.85
CA HIS A 581 29.91 -24.97 7.38
C HIS A 581 31.05 -24.20 6.70
N GLY A 582 32.07 -23.75 7.42
CA GLY A 582 33.21 -23.00 6.85
C GLY A 582 32.89 -21.59 6.36
N LEU A 583 31.75 -21.02 6.77
CA LEU A 583 31.20 -19.73 6.31
C LEU A 583 31.46 -18.57 7.30
N ALA A 584 32.15 -18.82 8.41
CA ALA A 584 32.46 -17.81 9.42
C ALA A 584 33.43 -16.72 8.89
N PRO A 585 33.25 -15.43 9.25
CA PRO A 585 34.15 -14.35 8.85
C PRO A 585 35.60 -14.62 9.25
N LYS A 586 36.57 -14.33 8.36
CA LYS A 586 37.99 -14.50 8.68
C LYS A 586 38.47 -13.44 9.67
N PRO A 587 39.40 -13.79 10.59
CA PRO A 587 39.79 -12.91 11.70
C PRO A 587 40.40 -11.57 11.25
N ASN A 588 40.99 -11.50 10.06
CA ASN A 588 41.60 -10.27 9.52
C ASN A 588 40.61 -9.38 8.73
N ARG A 589 39.29 -9.64 8.78
CA ARG A 589 38.26 -8.79 8.17
C ARG A 589 37.28 -8.29 9.23
N GLU A 590 37.42 -7.02 9.57
CA GLU A 590 36.62 -6.34 10.61
C GLU A 590 35.64 -5.29 10.06
N ALA A 591 35.34 -5.35 8.76
CA ALA A 591 34.41 -4.41 8.12
C ALA A 591 32.99 -4.58 8.70
N THR A 592 32.57 -3.64 9.54
CA THR A 592 31.20 -3.56 10.10
C THR A 592 30.29 -2.67 9.25
N GLY A 593 29.07 -2.37 9.73
CA GLY A 593 28.12 -1.52 9.02
C GLY A 593 27.48 -2.19 7.82
N VAL A 594 26.69 -3.24 8.07
CA VAL A 594 25.85 -3.90 7.05
C VAL A 594 24.50 -3.19 6.98
N PRO A 595 23.79 -3.13 5.84
CA PRO A 595 22.46 -2.54 5.79
C PRO A 595 21.51 -3.22 6.78
N GLY A 596 21.02 -2.47 7.77
CA GLY A 596 20.14 -2.99 8.82
C GLY A 596 20.82 -3.39 10.13
N ASP A 597 22.16 -3.46 10.20
CA ASP A 597 22.92 -3.62 11.44
C ASP A 597 24.28 -2.90 11.39
N GLY A 598 24.42 -1.85 12.20
CA GLY A 598 25.66 -1.07 12.30
C GLY A 598 26.83 -1.86 12.89
N ASP A 599 26.56 -2.82 13.77
CA ASP A 599 27.56 -3.68 14.41
C ASP A 599 27.81 -4.97 13.58
N GLY A 600 26.92 -5.28 12.63
CA GLY A 600 27.00 -6.45 11.75
C GLY A 600 28.25 -6.42 10.86
N ARG A 601 28.92 -7.55 10.71
CA ARG A 601 30.13 -7.72 9.88
C ARG A 601 29.77 -8.05 8.43
N TRP A 602 30.53 -7.55 7.46
CA TRP A 602 30.37 -7.95 6.06
C TRP A 602 30.87 -9.39 5.82
N PRO A 603 30.17 -10.19 4.99
CA PRO A 603 30.60 -11.54 4.66
C PRO A 603 31.81 -11.52 3.74
N ASP A 604 32.73 -12.45 3.97
CA ASP A 604 33.92 -12.65 3.14
C ASP A 604 33.53 -12.75 1.65
N GLY A 605 34.10 -11.86 0.83
CA GLY A 605 33.84 -11.77 -0.61
C GLY A 605 32.80 -10.75 -1.07
N ALA A 606 31.99 -10.19 -0.16
CA ALA A 606 31.02 -9.14 -0.53
C ALA A 606 31.64 -7.73 -0.64
N LEU A 607 32.82 -7.52 -0.06
CA LEU A 607 33.65 -6.32 -0.23
C LEU A 607 34.90 -6.65 -1.06
N PRO A 608 35.43 -5.68 -1.82
CA PRO A 608 36.66 -5.86 -2.58
C PRO A 608 37.87 -6.09 -1.67
N ASP A 609 38.69 -7.06 -2.03
CA ASP A 609 39.89 -7.45 -1.30
C ASP A 609 40.99 -6.38 -1.38
N GLY A 610 41.72 -6.17 -0.28
CA GLY A 610 42.87 -5.26 -0.21
C GLY A 610 42.53 -3.76 -0.20
N VAL A 611 41.25 -3.38 -0.21
CA VAL A 611 40.83 -1.97 -0.18
C VAL A 611 40.60 -1.50 1.27
N PRO A 612 41.17 -0.37 1.70
CA PRO A 612 40.92 0.16 3.05
C PRO A 612 39.44 0.48 3.26
N THR A 613 38.79 -0.25 4.17
CA THR A 613 37.45 0.09 4.64
C THR A 613 37.50 1.31 5.56
N GLN A 614 36.44 2.11 5.57
CA GLN A 614 36.30 3.13 6.61
C GLN A 614 36.29 2.42 7.98
N ARG A 615 37.19 2.84 8.89
CA ARG A 615 37.01 2.54 10.32
C ARG A 615 35.73 3.25 10.74
N GLY A 616 34.80 2.51 11.35
CA GLY A 616 33.64 3.10 12.00
C GLY A 616 34.08 4.13 13.03
N ILE A 617 33.21 5.11 13.33
CA ILE A 617 33.52 6.19 14.27
C ILE A 617 34.00 5.57 15.59
N ASP A 618 35.20 5.97 16.00
CA ASP A 618 35.82 5.52 17.23
C ASP A 618 34.95 6.01 18.42
N ARG A 619 34.44 5.08 19.22
CA ARG A 619 33.48 5.42 20.30
C ARG A 619 34.15 6.25 21.39
N ASP A 620 35.48 6.24 21.44
CA ASP A 620 36.32 7.04 22.34
C ASP A 620 36.33 8.54 21.99
N GLN A 621 35.72 8.98 20.87
CA GLN A 621 35.48 10.41 20.61
C GLN A 621 34.16 10.95 21.21
N LEU A 622 33.33 10.11 21.85
CA LEU A 622 32.08 10.53 22.50
C LEU A 622 32.21 10.79 24.02
N THR A 623 33.41 10.72 24.59
CA THR A 623 33.69 11.04 26.01
C THR A 623 34.18 12.48 26.22
N LEU A 624 34.05 13.36 25.22
CA LEU A 624 34.46 14.78 25.26
C LEU A 624 33.38 15.77 24.76
N LEU A 625 32.09 15.41 24.89
CA LEU A 625 30.94 16.33 24.78
C LEU A 625 29.86 15.96 25.82
#